data_AF-A0A6B1F4S5-F1
#
_entry.id   AF-A0A6B1F4S5-F1
#
_cell.length_a   1.000
_cell.length_b   1.000
_cell.length_c   1.000
_cell.angle_alpha   90.00
_cell.angle_beta   90.00
_cell.angle_gamma   90.00
#
_symmetry.space_group_name_H-M   'P 1'
#
loop_
_entity.id
_entity.type
_entity.pdbx_description
1 polymer ?
#
loop_
_entity_poly.entity_id
_entity_poly.type
_entity_poly.pdbx_seq_one_letter_code
_entity_poly.pdbx_strand_id
1 'polypeptide(L)'
;MPKLVVKNFINIREAEIDMDKTLVVFIGATASGKSVLAKLLYFFHELIRDFRQYIKQINAYPPEHLKSDSPDLSTVFRAQISYKFREFFGDASELALITDNDDAIKPFEIIYHWTTDSTITLTLDAEKTLQIQLPTVMDEVETLCYALQEKLRQFEKKQQAGGVSNPDSAADPPTKADVSSADGDQESK
;
A
#
# COMPACT_ATOMS: atom_id res chain seq x y z
N MET A 1 1.16 7.83 19.67
CA MET A 1 1.10 9.05 18.83
C MET A 1 2.07 8.87 17.68
N PRO A 2 1.77 9.37 16.47
CA PRO A 2 2.69 9.24 15.35
C PRO A 2 4.02 9.96 15.63
N LYS A 3 5.14 9.27 15.47
CA LYS A 3 6.47 9.78 15.83
C LYS A 3 7.51 9.25 14.86
N LEU A 4 8.46 10.10 14.48
CA LEU A 4 9.62 9.75 13.67
C LEU A 4 10.89 9.86 14.52
N VAL A 5 11.66 8.79 14.58
CA VAL A 5 12.99 8.74 15.20
C VAL A 5 14.01 8.47 14.11
N VAL A 6 15.08 9.25 14.08
CA VAL A 6 16.15 9.15 13.09
C VAL A 6 17.48 9.13 13.81
N LYS A 7 18.32 8.14 13.53
CA LYS A 7 19.68 8.03 14.07
C LYS A 7 20.67 7.71 12.97
N ASN A 8 21.83 8.35 13.06
CA ASN A 8 22.99 8.14 12.18
C ASN A 8 22.68 8.17 10.68
N PHE A 9 21.73 9.01 10.25
CA PHE A 9 21.27 9.05 8.86
C PHE A 9 21.77 10.30 8.15
N ILE A 10 22.61 10.11 7.12
CA ILE A 10 23.24 11.19 6.34
C ILE A 10 24.03 12.15 7.24
N ASN A 11 23.43 13.26 7.66
CA ASN A 11 24.03 14.29 8.50
C ASN A 11 23.28 14.47 9.84
N ILE A 12 22.36 13.56 10.16
CA ILE A 12 21.57 13.56 11.38
C ILE A 12 22.15 12.50 12.31
N ARG A 13 22.73 12.92 13.43
CA ARG A 13 23.17 12.00 14.50
C ARG A 13 21.97 11.40 15.22
N GLU A 14 21.06 12.24 15.66
CA GLU A 14 19.83 11.86 16.33
C GLU A 14 18.78 12.96 16.15
N ALA A 15 17.54 12.56 15.87
CA ALA A 15 16.39 13.44 15.84
C ALA A 15 15.12 12.67 16.19
N GLU A 16 14.23 13.33 16.91
CA GLU A 16 12.91 12.84 17.26
C GLU A 16 11.88 13.91 16.91
N ILE A 17 10.83 13.52 16.19
CA ILE A 17 9.78 14.43 15.71
C ILE A 17 8.41 13.83 15.99
N ASP A 18 7.58 14.56 16.72
CA ASP A 18 6.15 14.28 16.84
C ASP A 18 5.45 14.68 15.54
N MET A 19 4.75 13.72 14.92
CA MET A 19 4.06 13.91 13.65
C MET A 19 2.57 14.23 13.81
N ASP A 20 2.10 14.45 15.04
CA ASP A 20 0.73 14.86 15.36
C ASP A 20 0.51 16.38 15.26
N LYS A 21 1.57 17.15 15.03
CA LYS A 21 1.51 18.61 14.94
C LYS A 21 1.10 19.05 13.54
N THR A 22 0.18 20.00 13.48
CA THR A 22 -0.30 20.62 12.23
C THR A 22 0.79 21.42 11.50
N LEU A 23 1.81 21.91 12.22
CA LEU A 23 2.95 22.63 11.66
C LEU A 23 4.24 22.20 12.37
N VAL A 24 5.22 21.75 11.59
CA VAL A 24 6.59 21.46 12.05
C VAL A 24 7.53 22.42 11.34
N VAL A 25 8.31 23.19 12.12
CA VAL A 25 9.29 24.15 11.59
C VAL A 25 10.69 23.71 11.97
N PHE A 26 11.55 23.51 10.98
CA PHE A 26 12.96 23.18 11.19
C PHE A 26 13.83 24.44 11.11
N ILE A 27 14.50 24.78 12.21
CA ILE A 27 15.41 25.93 12.31
C ILE A 27 16.81 25.42 12.62
N GLY A 28 17.82 25.90 11.91
CA GLY A 28 19.21 25.51 12.13
C GLY A 28 20.15 25.94 11.00
N ALA A 29 21.45 25.74 11.19
CA ALA A 29 22.50 26.11 10.24
C ALA A 29 22.35 25.41 8.87
N THR A 30 22.92 25.98 7.81
CA THR A 30 22.94 25.34 6.48
C THR A 30 23.51 23.93 6.56
N ALA A 31 22.97 23.00 5.77
CA ALA A 31 23.37 21.59 5.75
C ALA A 31 23.24 20.82 7.09
N SER A 32 22.42 21.31 8.03
CA SER A 32 22.15 20.64 9.32
C SER A 32 21.13 19.49 9.26
N GLY A 33 20.79 18.96 8.08
CA GLY A 33 19.84 17.85 7.92
C GLY A 33 18.36 18.23 7.83
N LYS A 34 18.01 19.52 7.80
CA LYS A 34 16.60 19.97 7.72
C LYS A 34 15.85 19.41 6.51
N SER A 35 16.46 19.45 5.32
CA SER A 35 15.84 18.91 4.10
C SER A 35 15.72 17.39 4.15
N VAL A 36 16.65 16.70 4.82
CA VAL A 36 16.61 15.25 5.01
C VAL A 36 15.44 14.88 5.93
N LEU A 37 15.27 15.56 7.06
CA LEU A 37 14.13 15.36 7.96
C LEU A 37 12.79 15.65 7.26
N ALA A 38 12.70 16.74 6.50
CA ALA A 38 11.51 17.07 5.74
C ALA A 38 11.18 16.01 4.67
N LYS A 39 12.20 15.50 3.96
CA LYS A 39 12.05 14.38 3.02
C LYS A 39 11.58 13.10 3.71
N LEU A 40 12.11 12.77 4.90
CA LEU A 40 11.67 11.61 5.66
C LEU A 40 10.21 11.74 6.09
N LEU A 41 9.80 12.90 6.60
CA LEU A 41 8.40 13.16 6.93
C LEU A 41 7.50 12.99 5.72
N TYR A 42 7.88 13.56 4.58
CA TYR A 42 7.12 13.42 3.34
C TYR A 42 7.06 11.96 2.85
N PHE A 43 8.20 11.25 2.89
CA PHE A 43 8.31 9.85 2.52
C PHE A 43 7.34 8.98 3.33
N PHE A 44 7.33 9.08 4.66
CA PHE A 44 6.39 8.31 5.47
C PHE A 44 4.94 8.73 5.24
N HIS A 45 4.67 10.02 5.08
CA HIS A 45 3.34 10.51 4.74
C HIS A 45 2.80 9.91 3.42
N GLU A 46 3.65 9.79 2.40
CA GLU A 46 3.29 9.12 1.16
C GLU A 46 3.11 7.61 1.32
N LEU A 47 3.98 6.92 2.05
CA LEU A 47 3.86 5.48 2.28
C LEU A 47 2.49 5.12 2.88
N ILE A 48 2.03 5.91 3.84
CA ILE A 48 0.73 5.74 4.48
C ILE A 48 -0.41 5.95 3.48
N ARG A 49 -0.31 6.98 2.65
CA ARG A 49 -1.31 7.26 1.61
C ARG A 49 -1.40 6.09 0.65
N ASP A 50 -0.26 5.59 0.20
CA ASP A 50 -0.16 4.51 -0.76
C ASP A 50 -0.68 3.19 -0.15
N PHE A 51 -0.36 2.92 1.12
CA PHE A 51 -0.92 1.80 1.89
C PHE A 51 -2.45 1.83 1.92
N ARG A 52 -3.03 2.98 2.26
CA ARG A 52 -4.50 3.16 2.29
C ARG A 52 -5.12 2.97 0.91
N GLN A 53 -4.47 3.46 -0.14
CA GLN A 53 -4.94 3.29 -1.51
C GLN A 53 -4.90 1.83 -1.93
N TYR A 54 -3.84 1.10 -1.57
CA TYR A 54 -3.68 -0.30 -1.88
C TYR A 54 -4.74 -1.18 -1.19
N ILE A 55 -5.00 -0.98 0.11
CA ILE A 55 -6.09 -1.68 0.81
C ILE A 55 -7.45 -1.41 0.13
N LYS A 56 -7.72 -0.16 -0.28
CA LYS A 56 -8.95 0.18 -1.00
C LYS A 56 -9.05 -0.57 -2.33
N GLN A 57 -7.95 -0.74 -3.06
CA GLN A 57 -7.93 -1.49 -4.30
C GLN A 57 -8.24 -2.97 -4.07
N ILE A 58 -7.62 -3.61 -3.08
CA ILE A 58 -7.94 -5.00 -2.68
C ILE A 58 -9.43 -5.18 -2.41
N ASN A 59 -10.05 -4.20 -1.72
CA ASN A 59 -11.45 -4.26 -1.34
C ASN A 59 -12.42 -3.96 -2.50
N ALA A 60 -12.02 -3.12 -3.46
CA ALA A 60 -12.90 -2.66 -4.56
C ALA A 60 -12.92 -3.64 -5.73
N TYR A 61 -11.78 -4.25 -6.04
CA TYR A 61 -11.64 -5.31 -7.03
C TYR A 61 -10.63 -6.28 -6.45
N PRO A 62 -10.99 -7.50 -6.03
CA PRO A 62 -10.00 -8.50 -5.62
C PRO A 62 -9.03 -8.65 -6.79
N PRO A 63 -7.79 -8.16 -6.67
CA PRO A 63 -6.93 -8.20 -7.83
C PRO A 63 -6.62 -9.65 -8.20
N GLU A 64 -6.44 -9.92 -9.49
CA GLU A 64 -5.98 -11.24 -9.95
C GLU A 64 -4.63 -11.66 -9.34
N HIS A 65 -3.88 -10.71 -8.75
CA HIS A 65 -2.68 -10.93 -7.94
C HIS A 65 -3.00 -11.27 -6.46
N LEU A 66 -4.13 -11.93 -6.21
CA LEU A 66 -4.42 -12.72 -5.00
C LEU A 66 -4.62 -14.21 -5.35
N LYS A 67 -4.31 -14.59 -6.60
CA LYS A 67 -4.09 -16.00 -6.98
C LYS A 67 -2.86 -16.51 -6.22
N SER A 68 -2.85 -17.79 -5.84
CA SER A 68 -1.83 -18.41 -4.96
C SER A 68 -0.35 -18.21 -5.33
N ASP A 69 -0.06 -17.66 -6.51
CA ASP A 69 1.28 -17.47 -7.07
C ASP A 69 1.75 -16.00 -7.04
N SER A 70 0.95 -15.07 -6.49
CA SER A 70 1.35 -13.67 -6.31
C SER A 70 2.21 -13.48 -5.05
N PRO A 71 3.17 -12.54 -5.05
CA PRO A 71 3.94 -12.21 -3.86
C PRO A 71 3.02 -11.73 -2.73
N ASP A 72 3.34 -12.10 -1.50
CA ASP A 72 2.59 -11.65 -0.32
C ASP A 72 2.61 -10.11 -0.18
N LEU A 73 1.62 -9.59 0.54
CA LEU A 73 1.41 -8.16 0.72
C LEU A 73 2.65 -7.48 1.31
N SER A 74 3.29 -8.15 2.27
CA SER A 74 4.48 -7.66 2.95
C SER A 74 5.64 -7.44 1.97
N THR A 75 5.81 -8.34 1.00
CA THR A 75 6.84 -8.31 -0.04
C THR A 75 6.60 -7.18 -1.01
N VAL A 76 5.35 -6.98 -1.45
CA VAL A 76 4.97 -5.85 -2.30
C VAL A 76 5.26 -4.52 -1.60
N PHE A 77 4.90 -4.40 -0.31
CA PHE A 77 5.19 -3.17 0.45
C PHE A 77 6.67 -2.93 0.67
N ARG A 78 7.45 -3.97 1.01
CA ARG A 78 8.91 -3.85 1.12
C ARG A 78 9.52 -3.35 -0.18
N ALA A 79 9.10 -3.89 -1.32
CA ALA A 79 9.57 -3.45 -2.63
C ALA A 79 9.22 -1.98 -2.90
N GLN A 80 8.01 -1.55 -2.59
CA GLN A 80 7.59 -0.15 -2.76
C GLN A 80 8.38 0.81 -1.85
N ILE A 81 8.58 0.44 -0.58
CA ILE A 81 9.38 1.20 0.37
C ILE A 81 10.82 1.32 -0.13
N SER A 82 11.43 0.21 -0.56
CA SER A 82 12.79 0.22 -1.13
C SER A 82 12.91 1.11 -2.35
N TYR A 83 11.94 1.01 -3.29
CA TYR A 83 11.92 1.83 -4.49
C TYR A 83 11.85 3.32 -4.16
N LYS A 84 10.89 3.71 -3.31
CA LYS A 84 10.75 5.11 -2.89
C LYS A 84 11.94 5.60 -2.11
N PHE A 85 12.48 4.79 -1.21
CA PHE A 85 13.66 5.16 -0.44
C PHE A 85 14.81 5.53 -1.39
N ARG A 86 15.01 4.70 -2.43
CA ARG A 86 16.00 4.96 -3.47
C ARG A 86 15.73 6.24 -4.25
N GLU A 87 14.47 6.54 -4.55
CA GLU A 87 14.08 7.78 -5.23
C GLU A 87 14.41 9.04 -4.40
N PHE A 88 14.19 9.01 -3.08
CA PHE A 88 14.41 10.16 -2.21
C PHE A 88 15.87 10.36 -1.79
N PHE A 89 16.59 9.26 -1.56
CA PHE A 89 17.88 9.24 -0.87
C PHE A 89 19.02 8.58 -1.67
N GLY A 90 18.74 7.94 -2.80
CA GLY A 90 19.73 7.19 -3.58
C GLY A 90 19.92 5.77 -3.06
N ASP A 91 20.96 5.09 -3.56
CA ASP A 91 21.24 3.72 -3.15
C ASP A 91 21.67 3.67 -1.67
N ALA A 92 21.07 2.75 -0.90
CA ALA A 92 21.38 2.61 0.52
C ALA A 92 22.86 2.25 0.76
N SER A 93 23.49 1.58 -0.20
CA SER A 93 24.91 1.20 -0.15
C SER A 93 25.87 2.38 -0.31
N GLU A 94 25.40 3.46 -0.93
CA GLU A 94 26.15 4.70 -1.18
C GLU A 94 25.99 5.73 -0.05
N LEU A 95 25.09 5.47 0.90
CA LEU A 95 24.89 6.38 2.02
C LEU A 95 26.13 6.43 2.91
N ALA A 96 26.65 7.65 3.09
CA ALA A 96 27.76 7.90 3.99
C ALA A 96 27.36 7.52 5.42
N LEU A 97 28.11 6.59 6.02
CA LEU A 97 27.91 6.18 7.40
C LEU A 97 28.58 7.20 8.32
N ILE A 98 27.90 7.54 9.42
CA ILE A 98 28.46 8.43 10.42
C ILE A 98 29.47 7.63 11.25
N THR A 99 30.73 8.05 11.18
CA THR A 99 31.79 7.57 12.08
C THR A 99 31.87 8.52 13.28
N ASP A 100 31.94 7.95 14.49
CA ASP A 100 32.43 8.69 15.64
C ASP A 100 33.97 8.58 15.70
N ASN A 101 34.60 9.39 16.55
CA ASN A 101 36.07 9.46 16.73
C ASN A 101 36.74 8.13 17.16
N ASP A 102 35.99 7.04 17.26
CA ASP A 102 36.41 5.71 17.75
C ASP A 102 36.35 4.64 16.64
N ASP A 103 36.35 5.06 15.37
CA ASP A 103 36.34 4.23 14.14
C ASP A 103 35.18 3.22 13.98
N ALA A 104 34.26 3.12 14.95
CA ALA A 104 33.08 2.28 14.86
C ALA A 104 32.04 2.88 13.90
N ILE A 105 31.84 2.22 12.77
CA ILE A 105 30.77 2.51 11.82
C ILE A 105 29.42 2.22 12.50
N LYS A 106 28.57 3.24 12.65
CA LYS A 106 27.19 3.05 13.14
C LYS A 106 26.23 2.97 11.95
N PRO A 107 25.48 1.87 11.79
CA PRO A 107 24.41 1.82 10.80
C PRO A 107 23.33 2.85 11.17
N PHE A 108 22.62 3.35 10.15
CA PHE A 108 21.49 4.24 10.39
C PHE A 108 20.29 3.43 10.90
N GLU A 109 19.43 4.13 11.64
CA GLU A 109 18.17 3.60 12.12
C GLU A 109 17.11 4.69 11.95
N ILE A 110 16.05 4.38 11.20
CA ILE A 110 14.91 5.27 11.00
C ILE A 110 13.67 4.49 11.44
N ILE A 111 13.01 4.99 12.48
CA ILE A 111 11.83 4.34 13.06
C ILE A 111 10.65 5.28 12.92
N TYR A 112 9.62 4.80 12.24
CA TYR A 112 8.34 5.48 12.14
C TYR A 112 7.29 4.75 12.97
N HIS A 113 6.84 5.40 14.04
CA HIS A 113 5.72 4.96 14.85
C HIS A 113 4.43 5.52 14.24
N TRP A 114 3.55 4.67 13.74
CA TRP A 114 2.21 5.04 13.30
C TRP A 114 1.24 5.07 14.48
N THR A 115 1.29 4.03 15.32
CA THR A 115 0.60 3.91 16.61
C THR A 115 1.60 3.48 17.68
N THR A 116 1.13 3.19 18.90
CA THR A 116 1.96 2.62 19.97
C THR A 116 2.56 1.27 19.60
N ASP A 117 1.84 0.47 18.82
CA ASP A 117 2.16 -0.93 18.54
C ASP A 117 2.47 -1.18 17.06
N SER A 118 2.41 -0.16 16.21
CA SER A 118 2.70 -0.26 14.78
C SER A 118 3.86 0.64 14.40
N THR A 119 4.99 0.00 14.10
CA THR A 119 6.24 0.65 13.72
C THR A 119 6.75 0.15 12.38
N ILE A 120 7.21 1.06 11.53
CA ILE A 120 8.02 0.75 10.35
C ILE A 120 9.46 1.11 10.70
N THR A 121 10.37 0.16 10.60
CA THR A 121 11.79 0.37 10.89
C THR A 121 12.60 0.19 9.61
N LEU A 122 13.46 1.16 9.30
CA LEU A 122 14.43 1.11 8.22
C LEU A 122 15.82 1.12 8.82
N THR A 123 16.61 0.10 8.49
CA THR A 123 17.98 -0.05 8.97
C THR A 123 18.88 -0.46 7.82
N LEU A 124 20.18 -0.33 8.04
CA LEU A 124 21.18 -0.88 7.14
C LEU A 124 21.81 -2.12 7.78
N ASP A 125 21.89 -3.22 7.05
CA ASP A 125 22.62 -4.40 7.51
C ASP A 125 24.14 -4.28 7.28
N ALA A 126 24.86 -5.34 7.67
CA ALA A 126 26.31 -5.43 7.48
C ALA A 126 26.75 -5.44 6.00
N GLU A 127 25.86 -5.82 5.09
CA GLU A 127 26.08 -5.87 3.64
C GLU A 127 25.69 -4.54 2.95
N LYS A 128 25.33 -3.52 3.73
CA LYS A 128 24.84 -2.23 3.26
C LYS A 128 23.55 -2.31 2.45
N THR A 129 22.69 -3.28 2.75
CA THR A 129 21.37 -3.38 2.15
C THR A 129 20.31 -2.80 3.07
N LEU A 130 19.28 -2.18 2.47
CA LEU A 130 18.17 -1.59 3.21
C LEU A 130 17.29 -2.70 3.78
N GLN A 131 17.32 -2.85 5.09
CA GLN A 131 16.43 -3.73 5.83
C GLN A 131 15.19 -2.97 6.28
N ILE A 132 14.03 -3.50 5.91
CA ILE A 132 12.73 -2.93 6.20
C ILE A 132 12.02 -3.86 7.18
N GLN A 133 11.55 -3.37 8.31
CA GLN A 133 10.68 -4.12 9.20
C GLN A 133 9.30 -3.47 9.17
N LEU A 134 8.30 -4.27 8.78
CA LEU A 134 6.91 -3.87 8.77
C LEU A 134 6.23 -4.29 10.09
N PRO A 135 5.18 -3.60 10.54
CA PRO A 135 4.44 -3.99 11.72
C PRO A 135 3.59 -5.24 11.45
N THR A 136 3.46 -6.10 12.46
CA THR A 136 2.71 -7.38 12.39
C THR A 136 1.25 -7.20 11.96
N VAL A 137 0.65 -6.05 12.27
CA VAL A 137 -0.71 -5.71 11.83
C VAL A 137 -0.87 -5.76 10.30
N MET A 138 0.21 -5.57 9.52
CA MET A 138 0.16 -5.69 8.06
C MET A 138 -0.17 -7.12 7.63
N ASP A 139 0.42 -8.11 8.30
CA ASP A 139 0.19 -9.53 8.04
C ASP A 139 -1.23 -9.95 8.48
N GLU A 140 -1.72 -9.35 9.56
CA GLU A 140 -3.10 -9.55 10.04
C GLU A 140 -4.14 -8.97 9.07
N VAL A 141 -3.89 -7.77 8.53
CA VAL A 141 -4.77 -7.13 7.53
C VAL A 141 -4.82 -7.97 6.26
N GLU A 142 -3.67 -8.48 5.80
CA GLU A 142 -3.61 -9.40 4.67
C GLU A 142 -4.47 -10.65 4.92
N THR A 143 -4.28 -11.30 6.07
CA THR A 143 -5.04 -12.49 6.48
C THR A 143 -6.54 -12.22 6.53
N LEU A 144 -6.94 -11.06 7.08
CA LEU A 144 -8.34 -10.67 7.19
C LEU A 144 -8.96 -10.40 5.81
N CYS A 145 -8.23 -9.73 4.91
CA CYS A 145 -8.67 -9.52 3.53
C CYS A 145 -8.91 -10.84 2.80
N TYR A 146 -7.98 -11.81 2.91
CA TYR A 146 -8.17 -13.14 2.34
C TYR A 146 -9.39 -13.87 2.93
N ALA A 147 -9.55 -13.84 4.27
CA ALA A 147 -10.66 -14.48 4.94
C ALA A 147 -12.02 -13.88 4.56
N LEU A 148 -12.08 -12.56 4.37
CA LEU A 148 -13.30 -11.86 3.94
C LEU A 148 -13.66 -12.24 2.50
N GLN A 149 -12.67 -12.27 1.60
CA GLN A 149 -12.88 -12.64 0.20
C GLN A 149 -13.35 -14.09 0.03
N GLU A 150 -12.78 -15.04 0.76
CA GLU A 150 -13.24 -16.44 0.67
C GLU A 150 -14.68 -16.57 1.19
N LYS A 151 -15.05 -15.83 2.25
CA LYS A 151 -16.44 -15.77 2.72
C LYS A 151 -17.37 -15.17 1.66
N LEU A 152 -16.98 -14.10 0.98
CA LEU A 152 -17.76 -13.50 -0.12
C LEU A 152 -17.93 -14.49 -1.27
N ARG A 153 -16.87 -15.19 -1.68
CA ARG A 153 -16.92 -16.21 -2.74
C ARG A 153 -17.86 -17.38 -2.38
N GLN A 154 -17.84 -17.81 -1.12
CA GLN A 154 -18.76 -18.84 -0.62
C GLN A 154 -20.20 -18.35 -0.60
N PHE A 155 -20.42 -17.07 -0.30
CA PHE A 155 -21.75 -16.46 -0.31
C PHE A 155 -22.33 -16.36 -1.73
N GLU A 156 -21.52 -15.95 -2.71
CA GLU A 156 -21.90 -15.92 -4.14
C GLU A 156 -22.23 -17.32 -4.66
N LYS A 157 -21.39 -18.32 -4.35
CA LYS A 157 -21.65 -19.73 -4.72
C LYS A 157 -22.97 -20.26 -4.10
N LYS A 158 -23.27 -19.87 -2.86
CA LYS A 158 -24.53 -20.26 -2.19
C LYS A 158 -25.76 -19.58 -2.82
N GLN A 159 -25.65 -18.33 -3.27
CA GLN A 159 -26.75 -17.66 -3.99
C GLN A 159 -27.01 -18.27 -5.36
N GLN A 160 -25.96 -18.65 -6.09
CA GLN A 160 -26.10 -19.33 -7.39
C GLN A 160 -26.66 -20.76 -7.24
N ALA A 161 -26.32 -21.47 -6.16
CA ALA A 161 -26.84 -22.82 -5.88
C ALA A 161 -28.28 -22.83 -5.32
N GLY A 162 -28.75 -21.73 -4.73
CA GLY A 162 -30.11 -21.60 -4.21
C GLY A 162 -31.17 -21.16 -5.23
N GLY A 163 -30.75 -20.84 -6.46
CA GLY A 163 -31.59 -20.30 -7.52
C GLY A 163 -32.00 -21.30 -8.61
N VAL A 164 -32.42 -22.52 -8.27
CA VAL A 164 -33.16 -23.38 -9.21
C VAL A 164 -34.27 -24.14 -8.49
N SER A 165 -35.48 -23.60 -8.55
CA SER A 165 -36.70 -24.41 -8.57
C SER A 165 -37.85 -23.61 -9.19
N ASN A 166 -38.17 -23.90 -10.46
CA ASN A 166 -39.55 -24.00 -10.90
C ASN A 166 -39.61 -25.05 -12.02
N PRO A 167 -40.27 -26.21 -11.79
CA PRO A 167 -40.56 -27.16 -12.84
C PRO A 167 -41.90 -26.82 -13.52
N ASP A 168 -41.94 -27.05 -14.83
CA ASP A 168 -43.09 -27.36 -15.68
C ASP A 168 -44.26 -26.37 -15.82
N SER A 169 -44.39 -25.83 -17.04
CA SER A 169 -45.65 -25.91 -17.79
C SER A 169 -45.36 -25.83 -19.29
N ALA A 170 -45.48 -26.98 -19.94
CA ALA A 170 -45.55 -27.13 -21.38
C ALA A 170 -46.96 -26.72 -21.87
N ALA A 171 -47.02 -25.93 -22.95
CA ALA A 171 -48.12 -25.94 -23.92
C ALA A 171 -47.64 -25.34 -25.25
N ASP A 172 -47.95 -26.06 -26.33
CA ASP A 172 -47.52 -25.95 -27.73
C ASP A 172 -47.81 -24.62 -28.48
N PRO A 173 -47.20 -24.42 -29.67
CA PRO A 173 -47.30 -23.20 -30.49
C PRO A 173 -48.45 -23.23 -31.51
N PRO A 174 -48.82 -22.06 -32.08
CA PRO A 174 -49.14 -22.05 -33.52
C PRO A 174 -48.61 -20.83 -34.30
N THR A 175 -47.85 -21.16 -35.36
CA THR A 175 -48.07 -20.83 -36.79
C THR A 175 -48.49 -19.41 -37.24
N LYS A 176 -47.56 -18.78 -37.98
CA LYS A 176 -47.65 -17.84 -39.15
C LYS A 176 -48.86 -16.92 -39.34
N ALA A 177 -48.55 -15.64 -39.56
CA ALA A 177 -49.05 -14.87 -40.71
C ALA A 177 -48.06 -13.75 -41.10
N ASP A 178 -47.55 -13.81 -42.33
CA ASP A 178 -46.97 -12.69 -43.10
C ASP A 178 -48.02 -11.57 -43.30
N VAL A 179 -47.62 -10.29 -43.28
CA VAL A 179 -47.94 -9.27 -44.32
C VAL A 179 -46.93 -8.09 -44.22
N SER A 180 -46.24 -7.86 -45.35
CA SER A 180 -45.65 -6.64 -45.96
C SER A 180 -46.10 -5.25 -45.43
N SER A 181 -45.49 -4.09 -45.68
CA SER A 181 -44.30 -3.55 -46.35
C SER A 181 -44.43 -2.02 -46.32
N ALA A 182 -43.30 -1.31 -46.40
CA ALA A 182 -43.08 -0.03 -47.08
C ALA A 182 -43.62 1.31 -46.50
N ASP A 183 -42.64 2.21 -46.41
CA ASP A 183 -42.60 3.63 -46.82
C ASP A 183 -43.45 4.70 -46.13
N GLY A 184 -42.77 5.81 -45.83
CA GLY A 184 -43.38 7.12 -45.64
C GLY A 184 -42.49 8.11 -44.89
N ASP A 185 -41.66 8.82 -45.63
CA ASP A 185 -41.05 10.11 -45.27
C ASP A 185 -42.01 11.07 -44.55
N GLN A 186 -41.48 11.91 -43.64
CA GLN A 186 -41.61 13.38 -43.71
C GLN A 186 -40.90 14.10 -42.54
N GLU A 187 -39.82 14.81 -42.91
CA GLU A 187 -39.62 16.26 -42.79
C GLU A 187 -39.94 17.05 -41.50
N SER A 188 -39.00 17.97 -41.21
CA SER A 188 -39.15 19.28 -40.54
C SER A 188 -39.35 19.23 -39.01
N LYS A 189 -38.60 19.96 -38.18
CA LYS A 189 -37.95 21.26 -38.31
C LYS A 189 -37.02 21.48 -37.12
#